data_AF-A0A933XDS4-F1
#
_entry.id   AF-A0A933XDS4-F1
#
_cell.length_a   1.000
_cell.length_b   1.000
_cell.length_c   1.000
_cell.angle_alpha   90.00
_cell.angle_beta   90.00
_cell.angle_gamma   90.00
#
_symmetry.space_group_name_H-M   'P 1'
#
loop_
_entity.id
_entity.type
_entity.pdbx_description
1 polymer ?
#
loop_
_entity_poly.entity_id
_entity_poly.type
_entity_poly.pdbx_seq_one_letter_code
_entity_poly.pdbx_strand_id
1 'polypeptide(L)'
;MKNIFAIIILIIFSFGQAAAQELSGSSETGDLTFSSKYQKKLELENKIIYGESRFDRKDTIDINNTEAKENPNLKSPLIGGVLSGLIPGAGEFYAKSYIKSAAFFAAEVGLWIAYGIFQKKGNDQTDLFQSYANQNWDMRKYAQWLKVQGFTKSGDINLSSPDEILRAQINACEEVNFSHTLPRNGEQQYYEVIGKYQNFLAGWSTSYYYDGSNNIVFKMDKNNYLNYRSDQVSAYMSDRQTANDYFDKGSLMMTVVILNHIVSAADGVWSVIRYNNRVTIKPDVSFHSRYSFNLQKSVIVPQLNVSVNF
;
A
#
# COMPACT_ATOMS: atom_id res chain seq x y z
N MET A 1 -4.99 -5.39 -9.67
CA MET A 1 -3.89 -4.40 -9.88
C MET A 1 -4.36 -3.05 -10.40
N LYS A 2 -5.19 -2.94 -11.47
CA LYS A 2 -5.66 -1.63 -11.99
C LYS A 2 -6.45 -0.77 -10.98
N ASN A 3 -7.25 -1.39 -10.11
CA ASN A 3 -8.08 -0.65 -9.14
C ASN A 3 -7.27 -0.13 -7.94
N ILE A 4 -6.14 -0.75 -7.60
CA ILE A 4 -5.30 -0.34 -6.47
C ILE A 4 -4.49 0.92 -6.83
N PHE A 5 -3.97 1.00 -8.05
CA PHE A 5 -3.29 2.20 -8.54
C PHE A 5 -4.23 3.42 -8.60
N ALA A 6 -5.49 3.23 -9.00
CA ALA A 6 -6.48 4.31 -9.00
C ALA A 6 -6.81 4.82 -7.59
N ILE A 7 -6.88 3.91 -6.60
CA ILE A 7 -7.11 4.27 -5.19
C ILE A 7 -5.91 4.99 -4.60
N ILE A 8 -4.68 4.56 -4.92
CA ILE A 8 -3.45 5.24 -4.48
C ILE A 8 -3.37 6.66 -5.07
N ILE A 9 -3.68 6.84 -6.36
CA ILE A 9 -3.72 8.16 -6.99
C ILE A 9 -4.79 9.05 -6.33
N LEU A 10 -5.98 8.51 -6.02
CA LEU A 10 -7.05 9.24 -5.34
C LEU A 10 -6.69 9.64 -3.90
N ILE A 11 -6.02 8.77 -3.15
CA ILE A 11 -5.56 9.05 -1.78
C ILE A 11 -4.43 10.09 -1.78
N ILE A 12 -3.50 10.02 -2.74
CA ILE A 12 -2.45 11.03 -2.88
C ILE A 12 -3.07 12.39 -3.27
N PHE A 13 -4.11 12.40 -4.12
CA PHE A 13 -4.82 13.63 -4.49
C PHE A 13 -5.60 14.23 -3.32
N SER A 14 -6.23 13.41 -2.47
CA SER A 14 -7.00 13.88 -1.31
C SER A 14 -6.10 14.40 -0.18
N PHE A 15 -4.97 13.76 0.09
CA PHE A 15 -3.98 14.25 1.06
C PHE A 15 -3.26 15.52 0.58
N GLY A 16 -3.03 15.67 -0.74
CA GLY A 16 -2.52 16.91 -1.31
C GLY A 16 -3.45 18.11 -1.08
N GLN A 17 -4.77 17.90 -1.08
CA GLN A 17 -5.76 18.94 -0.75
C GLN A 17 -5.83 19.22 0.75
N ALA A 18 -5.76 18.19 1.61
CA ALA A 18 -5.79 18.36 3.07
C ALA A 18 -4.58 19.14 3.60
N ALA A 19 -3.37 18.86 3.09
CA ALA A 19 -2.16 19.60 3.45
C ALA A 19 -2.19 21.06 2.94
N ALA A 20 -2.86 21.33 1.81
CA ALA A 20 -3.10 22.68 1.33
C ALA A 20 -4.14 23.44 2.18
N GLN A 21 -5.06 22.72 2.83
CA GLN A 21 -6.12 23.26 3.67
C GLN A 21 -5.66 23.53 5.11
N GLU A 22 -4.76 22.72 5.67
CA GLU A 22 -4.10 22.99 6.96
C GLU A 22 -3.20 24.23 6.93
N LEU A 23 -2.62 24.58 5.78
CA LEU A 23 -1.85 25.83 5.61
C LEU A 23 -2.73 27.11 5.65
N SER A 24 -4.05 26.97 5.71
CA SER A 24 -5.00 28.09 5.80
C SER A 24 -5.64 28.26 7.18
N GLY A 25 -5.30 27.40 8.16
CA GLY A 25 -5.97 27.36 9.45
C GLY A 25 -5.04 27.57 10.65
N SER A 26 -4.78 28.83 11.01
CA SER A 26 -4.46 29.20 12.41
C SER A 26 -4.53 30.73 12.66
N SER A 27 -5.65 31.23 13.19
CA SER A 27 -5.71 32.12 14.37
C SER A 27 -7.16 32.53 14.69
N GLU A 28 -7.55 32.35 15.95
CA GLU A 28 -8.88 32.58 16.53
C GLU A 28 -9.25 34.07 16.80
N THR A 29 -10.58 34.29 16.84
CA THR A 29 -11.37 35.37 17.47
C THR A 29 -11.36 36.79 16.89
N GLY A 30 -12.56 37.27 16.53
CA GLY A 30 -12.91 38.69 16.54
C GLY A 30 -13.20 39.32 15.17
N ASP A 31 -14.50 39.50 14.93
CA ASP A 31 -15.11 40.49 14.04
C ASP A 31 -15.21 40.23 12.52
N LEU A 32 -16.43 40.44 12.03
CA LEU A 32 -16.88 40.22 10.66
C LEU A 32 -16.29 41.30 9.74
N THR A 33 -15.30 40.95 8.92
CA THR A 33 -15.01 41.73 7.71
C THR A 33 -14.75 40.81 6.52
N PHE A 34 -15.80 40.66 5.73
CA PHE A 34 -15.87 39.92 4.48
C PHE A 34 -14.81 40.46 3.49
N SER A 35 -13.69 39.74 3.36
CA SER A 35 -12.49 40.20 2.67
C SER A 35 -12.70 40.40 1.15
N SER A 36 -12.23 41.56 0.69
CA SER A 36 -12.43 42.26 -0.59
C SER A 36 -12.23 41.47 -1.89
N LYS A 37 -11.63 40.27 -1.83
CA LYS A 37 -11.31 39.45 -3.01
C LYS A 37 -12.56 38.82 -3.66
N TYR A 38 -13.57 38.47 -2.86
CA TYR A 38 -14.81 37.88 -3.35
C TYR A 38 -15.81 38.93 -3.87
N GLN A 39 -15.84 40.11 -3.25
CA GLN A 39 -16.61 41.26 -3.72
C GLN A 39 -16.19 41.69 -5.13
N LYS A 40 -14.87 41.75 -5.38
CA LYS A 40 -14.32 42.15 -6.69
C LYS A 40 -14.66 41.17 -7.81
N LYS A 41 -14.78 39.87 -7.50
CA LYS A 41 -15.20 38.84 -8.47
C LYS A 41 -16.69 38.92 -8.78
N LEU A 42 -17.53 39.13 -7.75
CA LEU A 42 -18.97 39.31 -7.92
C LEU A 42 -19.32 40.61 -8.69
N GLU A 43 -18.57 41.70 -8.46
CA GLU A 43 -18.73 42.95 -9.21
C GLU A 43 -18.31 42.80 -10.68
N LEU A 44 -17.20 42.08 -10.96
CA LEU A 44 -16.77 41.82 -12.33
C LEU A 44 -17.78 40.95 -13.10
N GLU A 45 -18.34 39.92 -12.45
CA GLU A 45 -19.33 39.04 -13.09
C GLU A 45 -20.66 39.77 -13.34
N ASN A 46 -21.12 40.62 -12.42
CA ASN A 46 -22.34 41.43 -12.63
C ASN A 46 -22.18 42.50 -13.71
N LYS A 47 -20.97 43.06 -13.89
CA LYS A 47 -20.68 44.07 -14.91
C LYS A 47 -20.53 43.49 -16.33
N ILE A 48 -20.29 42.17 -16.45
CA ILE A 48 -20.21 41.46 -17.73
C ILE A 48 -21.60 41.00 -18.22
N ILE A 49 -22.54 40.75 -17.30
CA ILE A 49 -23.87 40.20 -17.63
C ILE A 49 -24.89 41.27 -18.04
N TYR A 50 -24.79 42.50 -17.55
CA TYR A 50 -25.64 43.62 -17.97
C TYR A 50 -24.87 44.55 -18.92
N GLY A 51 -24.98 44.25 -20.21
CA GLY A 51 -24.44 45.10 -21.27
C GLY A 51 -25.18 46.43 -21.35
N GLU A 52 -24.54 47.51 -20.91
CA GLU A 52 -24.77 48.84 -21.46
C GLU A 52 -23.43 49.45 -21.90
N SER A 53 -23.24 49.43 -23.21
CA SER A 53 -22.23 50.18 -23.92
C SER A 53 -22.60 51.66 -23.94
N ARG A 54 -21.90 52.51 -23.16
CA ARG A 54 -21.65 53.90 -23.55
C ARG A 54 -20.24 54.35 -23.18
N PHE A 55 -19.64 54.94 -24.20
CA PHE A 55 -18.29 55.43 -24.37
C PHE A 55 -18.07 56.69 -23.53
N ASP A 56 -16.98 56.78 -22.77
CA ASP A 56 -16.29 58.07 -22.65
C ASP A 56 -14.78 57.91 -22.46
N ARG A 57 -14.07 58.71 -23.23
CA ARG A 57 -12.66 58.60 -23.56
C ARG A 57 -11.88 59.62 -22.75
N LYS A 58 -11.16 59.16 -21.72
CA LYS A 58 -9.86 59.64 -21.19
C LYS A 58 -9.80 59.32 -19.71
N ASP A 59 -9.22 58.18 -19.40
CA ASP A 59 -8.31 58.03 -18.27
C ASP A 59 -7.34 56.92 -18.68
N THR A 60 -6.11 57.30 -18.94
CA THR A 60 -4.99 56.36 -19.04
C THR A 60 -4.81 55.74 -17.67
N ILE A 61 -5.54 54.66 -17.42
CA ILE A 61 -5.20 53.72 -16.37
C ILE A 61 -3.96 53.00 -16.88
N ASP A 62 -2.80 53.42 -16.39
CA ASP A 62 -1.58 52.63 -16.46
C ASP A 62 -1.87 51.28 -15.82
N ILE A 63 -2.23 50.31 -16.66
CA ILE A 63 -2.13 48.89 -16.33
C ILE A 63 -0.62 48.62 -16.32
N ASN A 64 0.03 49.03 -15.23
CA ASN A 64 1.19 48.31 -14.76
C ASN A 64 0.67 46.90 -14.50
N ASN A 65 0.80 46.05 -15.52
CA ASN A 65 0.92 44.63 -15.34
C ASN A 65 1.96 44.45 -14.25
N THR A 66 1.51 44.23 -13.01
CA THR A 66 2.28 43.44 -12.08
C THR A 66 2.25 42.04 -12.67
N GLU A 67 3.05 41.83 -13.71
CA GLU A 67 3.60 40.51 -13.99
C GLU A 67 4.12 40.05 -12.64
N ALA A 68 3.43 39.08 -12.04
CA ALA A 68 4.00 38.32 -10.96
C ALA A 68 5.32 37.83 -11.55
N LYS A 69 6.45 38.46 -11.14
CA LYS A 69 7.78 38.03 -11.55
C LYS A 69 7.87 36.60 -11.06
N GLU A 70 7.60 35.64 -11.95
CA GLU A 70 7.92 34.23 -11.73
C GLU A 70 9.41 34.22 -11.47
N ASN A 71 9.77 34.09 -10.19
CA ASN A 71 11.16 33.97 -9.81
C ASN A 71 11.59 32.60 -10.35
N PRO A 72 12.49 32.52 -11.35
CA PRO A 72 12.77 31.28 -12.10
C PRO A 72 13.38 30.17 -11.22
N ASN A 73 13.67 30.48 -9.96
CA ASN A 73 14.25 29.57 -8.99
C ASN A 73 13.23 28.93 -8.04
N LEU A 74 11.96 29.36 -8.02
CA LEU A 74 10.93 28.75 -7.16
C LEU A 74 10.42 27.45 -7.79
N LYS A 75 10.24 26.44 -6.94
CA LYS A 75 9.80 25.09 -7.32
C LYS A 75 8.37 24.85 -6.84
N SER A 76 7.60 24.03 -7.55
CA SER A 76 6.20 23.75 -7.17
C SER A 76 6.13 22.65 -6.10
N PRO A 77 5.56 22.93 -4.90
CA PRO A 77 5.42 21.91 -3.86
C PRO A 77 4.55 20.73 -4.28
N LEU A 78 3.48 20.99 -5.04
CA LEU A 78 2.60 19.95 -5.56
C LEU A 78 3.34 18.98 -6.48
N ILE A 79 4.19 19.50 -7.37
CA ILE A 79 5.03 18.67 -8.24
C ILE A 79 6.00 17.84 -7.39
N GLY A 80 6.61 18.43 -6.35
CA GLY A 80 7.43 17.69 -5.38
C GLY A 80 6.68 16.51 -4.76
N GLY A 81 5.48 16.75 -4.24
CA GLY A 81 4.67 15.68 -3.64
C GLY A 81 4.29 14.58 -4.62
N VAL A 82 3.84 14.93 -5.83
CA VAL A 82 3.46 13.95 -6.86
C VAL A 82 4.66 13.11 -7.28
N LEU A 83 5.83 13.73 -7.47
CA LEU A 83 7.05 13.00 -7.82
C LEU A 83 7.40 11.96 -6.74
N SER A 84 7.43 12.37 -5.46
CA SER A 84 7.73 11.46 -4.35
C SER A 84 6.66 10.40 -4.11
N GLY A 85 5.39 10.70 -4.40
CA GLY A 85 4.30 9.72 -4.33
C GLY A 85 4.40 8.63 -5.41
N LEU A 86 4.98 8.94 -6.57
CA LEU A 86 5.26 7.94 -7.61
C LEU A 86 6.54 7.16 -7.35
N ILE A 87 7.60 7.88 -6.98
CA ILE A 87 8.93 7.32 -6.68
C ILE A 87 9.42 7.97 -5.39
N PRO A 88 9.43 7.25 -4.26
CA PRO A 88 9.91 7.79 -3.00
C PRO A 88 11.31 8.40 -3.14
N GLY A 89 11.45 9.64 -2.69
CA GLY A 89 12.67 10.44 -2.79
C GLY A 89 12.77 11.37 -4.00
N ALA A 90 11.88 11.28 -4.99
CA ALA A 90 11.99 12.06 -6.24
C ALA A 90 11.64 13.56 -6.07
N GLY A 91 10.68 13.90 -5.22
CA GLY A 91 10.33 15.27 -4.86
C GLY A 91 11.39 15.95 -4.00
N GLU A 92 12.02 15.20 -3.10
CA GLU A 92 13.17 15.66 -2.32
C GLU A 92 14.38 15.90 -3.22
N PHE A 93 14.61 15.03 -4.22
CA PHE A 93 15.61 15.25 -5.25
C PHE A 93 15.31 16.53 -6.05
N TYR A 94 14.05 16.70 -6.46
CA TYR A 94 13.59 17.92 -7.11
C TYR A 94 13.85 19.15 -6.24
N ALA A 95 13.67 19.08 -4.93
CA ALA A 95 13.99 20.13 -3.96
C ALA A 95 15.50 20.25 -3.60
N LYS A 96 16.40 19.52 -4.28
CA LYS A 96 17.85 19.45 -4.01
C LYS A 96 18.20 18.93 -2.61
N SER A 97 17.30 18.17 -1.97
CA SER A 97 17.55 17.47 -0.72
C SER A 97 18.01 16.03 -0.98
N TYR A 98 19.25 15.90 -1.47
CA TYR A 98 19.79 14.63 -1.96
C TYR A 98 19.90 13.54 -0.89
N ILE A 99 20.21 13.90 0.35
CA ILE A 99 20.32 12.93 1.46
C ILE A 99 18.95 12.31 1.75
N LYS A 100 17.89 13.13 1.81
CA LYS A 100 16.52 12.63 2.02
C LYS A 100 16.04 11.78 0.85
N SER A 101 16.32 12.24 -0.37
CA SER A 101 16.04 11.50 -1.59
C SER A 101 16.65 10.10 -1.56
N ALA A 102 17.95 10.02 -1.25
CA ALA A 102 18.67 8.76 -1.14
C ALA A 102 18.10 7.87 -0.03
N ALA A 103 17.70 8.44 1.11
CA ALA A 103 17.12 7.68 2.22
C ALA A 103 15.77 7.04 1.84
N PHE A 104 14.83 7.80 1.29
CA PHE A 104 13.52 7.28 0.85
C PHE A 104 13.66 6.23 -0.26
N PHE A 105 14.54 6.49 -1.23
CA PHE A 105 14.79 5.56 -2.32
C PHE A 105 15.47 4.26 -1.83
N ALA A 106 16.45 4.36 -0.92
CA ALA A 106 17.10 3.19 -0.33
C ALA A 106 16.11 2.36 0.51
N ALA A 107 15.22 3.01 1.27
CA ALA A 107 14.15 2.33 1.99
C ALA A 107 13.21 1.59 1.03
N GLU A 108 12.80 2.23 -0.05
CA GLU A 108 11.94 1.64 -1.08
C GLU A 108 12.57 0.35 -1.67
N VAL A 109 13.82 0.44 -2.12
CA VAL A 109 14.56 -0.71 -2.65
C VAL A 109 14.68 -1.83 -1.61
N GLY A 110 15.03 -1.48 -0.37
CA GLY A 110 15.18 -2.45 0.72
C GLY A 110 13.88 -3.19 1.04
N LEU A 111 12.74 -2.49 1.03
CA LEU A 111 11.42 -3.06 1.28
C LEU A 111 10.98 -4.01 0.16
N TRP A 112 11.21 -3.66 -1.11
CA TRP A 112 10.93 -4.57 -2.23
C TRP A 112 11.80 -5.82 -2.21
N ILE A 113 13.09 -5.70 -1.85
CA ILE A 113 13.97 -6.85 -1.67
C ILE A 113 13.42 -7.74 -0.55
N ALA A 114 13.05 -7.16 0.60
CA ALA A 114 12.48 -7.91 1.72
C ALA A 114 11.17 -8.61 1.32
N TYR A 115 10.27 -7.91 0.62
CA TYR A 115 9.05 -8.48 0.06
C TYR A 115 9.35 -9.69 -0.83
N GLY A 116 10.27 -9.56 -1.78
CA GLY A 116 10.66 -10.64 -2.68
C GLY A 116 11.24 -11.85 -1.94
N ILE A 117 12.07 -11.62 -0.90
CA ILE A 117 12.60 -12.70 -0.05
C ILE A 117 11.47 -13.44 0.66
N PHE A 118 10.52 -12.74 1.26
CA PHE A 118 9.40 -13.38 1.97
C PHE A 118 8.45 -14.11 1.02
N GLN A 119 8.17 -13.55 -0.16
CA GLN A 119 7.38 -14.23 -1.18
C GLN A 119 8.06 -15.52 -1.63
N LYS A 120 9.38 -15.49 -1.85
CA LYS A 120 10.14 -16.69 -2.21
C LYS A 120 10.08 -17.74 -1.11
N LYS A 121 10.31 -17.35 0.15
CA LYS A 121 10.25 -18.28 1.30
C LYS A 121 8.87 -18.90 1.46
N GLY A 122 7.80 -18.12 1.29
CA GLY A 122 6.43 -18.63 1.31
C GLY A 122 6.16 -19.63 0.19
N ASN A 123 6.64 -19.36 -1.02
CA ASN A 123 6.52 -20.28 -2.15
C ASN A 123 7.33 -21.57 -1.92
N ASP A 124 8.60 -21.46 -1.52
CA ASP A 124 9.46 -22.62 -1.24
C ASP A 124 8.85 -23.53 -0.15
N GLN A 125 8.30 -22.92 0.91
CA GLN A 125 7.61 -23.64 1.98
C GLN A 125 6.28 -24.25 1.49
N THR A 126 5.61 -23.59 0.55
CA THR A 126 4.39 -24.10 -0.10
C THR A 126 4.68 -25.36 -0.89
N ASP A 127 5.71 -25.33 -1.72
CA ASP A 127 6.14 -26.51 -2.49
C ASP A 127 6.49 -27.68 -1.58
N LEU A 128 7.13 -27.40 -0.43
CA LEU A 128 7.49 -28.41 0.57
C LEU A 128 6.26 -29.10 1.15
N PHE A 129 5.31 -28.36 1.73
CA PHE A 129 4.15 -29.00 2.36
C PHE A 129 3.23 -29.65 1.33
N GLN A 130 3.09 -29.07 0.12
CA GLN A 130 2.27 -29.66 -0.94
C GLN A 130 2.86 -30.98 -1.41
N SER A 131 4.18 -31.03 -1.62
CA SER A 131 4.90 -32.27 -1.95
C SER A 131 4.73 -33.31 -0.84
N TYR A 132 4.83 -32.89 0.42
CA TYR A 132 4.59 -33.78 1.56
C TYR A 132 3.17 -34.36 1.57
N ALA A 133 2.15 -33.53 1.36
CA ALA A 133 0.76 -33.98 1.25
C ALA A 133 0.56 -34.94 0.06
N ASN A 134 1.10 -34.63 -1.11
CA ASN A 134 1.00 -35.47 -2.31
C ASN A 134 1.57 -36.88 -2.09
N GLN A 135 2.57 -37.03 -1.21
CA GLN A 135 3.18 -38.31 -0.88
C GLN A 135 2.46 -39.07 0.24
N ASN A 136 1.70 -38.37 1.08
CA ASN A 136 1.19 -38.92 2.34
C ASN A 136 -0.32 -38.93 2.47
N TRP A 137 -1.04 -38.23 1.59
CA TRP A 137 -2.50 -38.19 1.57
C TRP A 137 -3.04 -38.83 0.30
N ASP A 138 -4.01 -39.73 0.48
CA ASP A 138 -4.61 -40.49 -0.63
C ASP A 138 -6.14 -40.37 -0.60
N MET A 139 -6.70 -39.82 -1.68
CA MET A 139 -8.14 -39.64 -1.87
C MET A 139 -8.91 -40.96 -1.83
N ARG A 140 -8.33 -42.05 -2.35
CA ARG A 140 -8.96 -43.37 -2.40
C ARG A 140 -9.00 -44.00 -1.01
N LYS A 141 -8.00 -43.75 -0.16
CA LYS A 141 -8.03 -44.17 1.25
C LYS A 141 -9.11 -43.44 2.02
N TYR A 142 -9.22 -42.13 1.82
CA TYR A 142 -10.31 -41.34 2.39
C TYR A 142 -11.69 -41.82 1.91
N ALA A 143 -11.86 -42.05 0.61
CA ALA A 143 -13.08 -42.59 0.04
C ALA A 143 -13.44 -43.96 0.64
N GLN A 144 -12.45 -44.85 0.79
CA GLN A 144 -12.63 -46.16 1.39
C GLN A 144 -13.07 -46.06 2.85
N TRP A 145 -12.53 -45.10 3.61
CA TRP A 145 -12.98 -44.83 4.97
C TRP A 145 -14.45 -44.43 5.00
N LEU A 146 -14.89 -43.51 4.13
CA LEU A 146 -16.31 -43.11 4.04
C LEU A 146 -17.23 -44.31 3.79
N LYS A 147 -16.80 -45.24 2.92
CA LYS A 147 -17.52 -46.49 2.63
C LYS A 147 -17.59 -47.40 3.85
N VAL A 148 -16.44 -47.72 4.45
CA VAL A 148 -16.35 -48.66 5.60
C VAL A 148 -17.14 -48.13 6.79
N GLN A 149 -17.16 -46.82 7.01
CA GLN A 149 -17.87 -46.19 8.12
C GLN A 149 -19.37 -45.98 7.87
N GLY A 150 -19.90 -46.31 6.68
CA GLY A 150 -21.32 -46.19 6.39
C GLY A 150 -21.87 -44.77 6.50
N PHE A 151 -21.17 -43.78 5.94
CA PHE A 151 -21.73 -42.43 5.77
C PHE A 151 -22.87 -42.43 4.74
N THR A 152 -23.83 -41.52 4.88
CA THR A 152 -24.98 -41.43 3.96
C THR A 152 -24.48 -41.17 2.54
N LYS A 153 -24.98 -41.92 1.54
CA LYS A 153 -24.50 -41.94 0.13
C LYS A 153 -23.09 -42.49 -0.11
N SER A 154 -22.38 -43.01 0.90
CA SER A 154 -21.06 -43.61 0.65
C SER A 154 -21.11 -44.90 -0.17
N GLY A 155 -22.28 -45.56 -0.26
CA GLY A 155 -22.50 -46.73 -1.11
C GLY A 155 -22.25 -46.48 -2.61
N ASP A 156 -22.48 -45.25 -3.08
CA ASP A 156 -22.33 -44.84 -4.48
C ASP A 156 -20.87 -44.60 -4.89
N ILE A 157 -19.96 -44.54 -3.93
CA ILE A 157 -18.53 -44.32 -4.16
C ILE A 157 -17.93 -45.57 -4.82
N ASN A 158 -17.37 -45.42 -6.02
CA ASN A 158 -16.63 -46.47 -6.69
C ASN A 158 -15.12 -46.17 -6.66
N LEU A 159 -14.38 -46.94 -5.85
CA LEU A 159 -12.94 -46.77 -5.62
C LEU A 159 -12.07 -47.04 -6.85
N SER A 160 -12.63 -47.62 -7.91
CA SER A 160 -11.93 -47.84 -9.19
C SER A 160 -12.19 -46.71 -10.20
N SER A 161 -13.05 -45.74 -9.85
CA SER A 161 -13.34 -44.60 -10.72
C SER A 161 -12.08 -43.76 -10.98
N PRO A 162 -11.98 -43.10 -12.15
CA PRO A 162 -11.04 -42.01 -12.36
C PRO A 162 -11.16 -40.92 -11.28
N ASP A 163 -10.06 -40.24 -10.97
CA ASP A 163 -9.96 -39.31 -9.84
C ASP A 163 -11.06 -38.24 -9.83
N GLU A 164 -11.36 -37.64 -10.97
CA GLU A 164 -12.39 -36.59 -11.05
C GLU A 164 -13.81 -37.12 -10.75
N ILE A 165 -14.11 -38.34 -11.23
CA ILE A 165 -15.39 -39.00 -10.97
C ILE A 165 -15.47 -39.44 -9.51
N LEU A 166 -14.38 -40.01 -8.97
CA LEU A 166 -14.29 -40.39 -7.57
C LEU A 166 -14.49 -39.18 -6.66
N ARG A 167 -13.85 -38.04 -6.97
CA ARG A 167 -14.01 -36.79 -6.24
C ARG A 167 -15.47 -36.32 -6.24
N ALA A 168 -16.15 -36.36 -7.39
CA ALA A 168 -17.58 -36.00 -7.45
C ALA A 168 -18.46 -36.92 -6.59
N GLN A 169 -18.17 -38.23 -6.57
CA GLN A 169 -18.86 -39.20 -5.71
C GLN A 169 -18.60 -38.94 -4.22
N ILE A 170 -17.35 -38.59 -3.85
CA ILE A 170 -16.99 -38.16 -2.51
C ILE A 170 -17.80 -36.91 -2.14
N ASN A 171 -17.80 -35.87 -2.97
CA ASN A 171 -18.52 -34.62 -2.70
C ASN A 171 -20.02 -34.85 -2.49
N ALA A 172 -20.65 -35.73 -3.28
CA ALA A 172 -22.06 -36.07 -3.10
C ALA A 172 -22.36 -36.73 -1.73
N CYS A 173 -21.39 -37.49 -1.19
CA CYS A 173 -21.43 -38.00 0.18
C CYS A 173 -21.18 -36.87 1.18
N GLU A 174 -20.17 -36.03 0.96
CA GLU A 174 -19.79 -34.97 1.89
C GLU A 174 -20.87 -33.90 2.06
N GLU A 175 -21.54 -33.48 0.99
CA GLU A 175 -22.63 -32.48 1.03
C GLU A 175 -23.78 -32.85 1.98
N VAL A 176 -23.95 -34.15 2.28
CA VAL A 176 -24.99 -34.64 3.19
C VAL A 176 -24.47 -34.84 4.61
N ASN A 177 -23.16 -35.11 4.78
CA ASN A 177 -22.60 -35.53 6.06
C ASN A 177 -21.70 -34.46 6.72
N PHE A 178 -21.20 -33.48 5.97
CA PHE A 178 -20.24 -32.47 6.41
C PHE A 178 -20.57 -31.09 5.83
N SER A 179 -19.94 -30.03 6.35
CA SER A 179 -20.15 -28.64 5.93
C SER A 179 -19.20 -28.18 4.81
N HIS A 180 -18.40 -29.10 4.27
CA HIS A 180 -17.33 -28.83 3.32
C HIS A 180 -17.23 -29.98 2.32
N THR A 181 -16.59 -29.70 1.19
CA THR A 181 -16.36 -30.70 0.13
C THR A 181 -14.90 -30.74 -0.26
N LEU A 182 -14.46 -31.85 -0.85
CA LEU A 182 -13.11 -32.02 -1.36
C LEU A 182 -12.90 -31.20 -2.65
N PRO A 183 -12.02 -30.17 -2.61
CA PRO A 183 -11.65 -29.39 -3.78
C PRO A 183 -10.84 -30.22 -4.77
N ARG A 184 -10.56 -29.66 -5.94
CA ARG A 184 -9.80 -30.36 -6.95
C ARG A 184 -8.34 -30.50 -6.52
N ASN A 185 -7.75 -31.66 -6.78
CA ASN A 185 -6.34 -31.90 -6.49
C ASN A 185 -5.47 -30.84 -7.20
N GLY A 186 -4.48 -30.30 -6.47
CA GLY A 186 -3.57 -29.24 -6.92
C GLY A 186 -4.04 -27.82 -6.63
N GLU A 187 -5.30 -27.61 -6.20
CA GLU A 187 -5.76 -26.29 -5.79
C GLU A 187 -5.25 -25.94 -4.38
N GLN A 188 -5.03 -24.64 -4.10
CA GLN A 188 -4.63 -24.19 -2.76
C GLN A 188 -5.64 -24.63 -1.69
N GLN A 189 -6.93 -24.60 -2.01
CA GLN A 189 -8.00 -25.03 -1.10
C GLN A 189 -7.91 -26.51 -0.77
N TYR A 190 -7.51 -27.36 -1.72
CA TYR A 190 -7.35 -28.80 -1.49
C TYR A 190 -6.34 -29.04 -0.35
N TYR A 191 -5.16 -28.42 -0.43
CA TYR A 191 -4.15 -28.52 0.62
C TYR A 191 -4.59 -27.90 1.96
N GLU A 192 -5.50 -26.94 1.94
CA GLU A 192 -6.08 -26.41 3.16
C GLU A 192 -6.99 -27.41 3.85
N VAL A 193 -7.96 -27.95 3.12
CA VAL A 193 -9.03 -28.73 3.74
C VAL A 193 -8.52 -30.07 4.28
N ILE A 194 -7.57 -30.72 3.59
CA ILE A 194 -7.10 -32.07 3.94
C ILE A 194 -6.40 -32.16 5.31
N GLY A 195 -5.90 -31.03 5.83
CA GLY A 195 -5.33 -30.94 7.18
C GLY A 195 -6.21 -30.18 8.17
N LYS A 196 -7.19 -29.40 7.70
CA LYS A 196 -8.06 -28.55 8.53
C LYS A 196 -9.26 -29.29 9.09
N TYR A 197 -9.91 -30.14 8.28
CA TYR A 197 -11.11 -30.84 8.71
C TYR A 197 -10.80 -32.28 9.10
N GLN A 198 -11.41 -32.66 10.21
CA GLN A 198 -11.05 -33.86 10.95
C GLN A 198 -11.42 -35.16 10.20
N ASN A 199 -12.43 -35.14 9.33
CA ASN A 199 -12.80 -36.28 8.48
C ASN A 199 -11.71 -36.60 7.45
N PHE A 200 -11.01 -35.59 6.91
CA PHE A 200 -9.96 -35.80 5.91
C PHE A 200 -8.70 -36.45 6.48
N LEU A 201 -8.56 -36.51 7.81
CA LEU A 201 -7.45 -37.20 8.45
C LEU A 201 -7.39 -38.68 8.01
N ALA A 202 -8.53 -39.29 7.69
CA ALA A 202 -8.57 -40.68 7.23
C ALA A 202 -7.83 -40.96 5.91
N GLY A 203 -7.57 -39.93 5.10
CA GLY A 203 -6.75 -40.05 3.90
C GLY A 203 -5.25 -40.06 4.17
N TRP A 204 -4.79 -39.68 5.37
CA TRP A 204 -3.36 -39.61 5.69
C TRP A 204 -2.78 -40.97 6.03
N SER A 205 -1.54 -41.22 5.60
CA SER A 205 -0.86 -42.51 5.70
C SER A 205 -0.69 -43.02 7.14
N THR A 206 -0.64 -42.14 8.14
CA THR A 206 -0.59 -42.54 9.56
C THR A 206 -1.93 -42.92 10.16
N SER A 207 -3.04 -42.67 9.46
CA SER A 207 -4.41 -42.85 9.97
C SER A 207 -4.98 -44.23 9.67
N TYR A 208 -4.21 -45.09 9.00
CA TYR A 208 -4.55 -46.48 8.75
C TYR A 208 -3.29 -47.36 8.81
N TYR A 209 -3.49 -48.67 8.80
CA TYR A 209 -2.43 -49.67 8.66
C TYR A 209 -2.99 -50.87 7.88
N TYR A 210 -2.10 -51.77 7.42
CA TYR A 210 -2.49 -53.02 6.79
C TYR A 210 -2.46 -54.15 7.82
N ASP A 211 -3.53 -54.93 7.89
CA ASP A 211 -3.55 -56.15 8.69
C ASP A 211 -2.67 -57.26 8.06
N GLY A 212 -2.56 -58.41 8.73
CA GLY A 212 -1.81 -59.57 8.22
C GLY A 212 -2.39 -60.19 6.94
N SER A 213 -3.58 -59.75 6.50
CA SER A 213 -4.24 -60.16 5.25
C SER A 213 -4.22 -59.05 4.19
N ASN A 214 -3.42 -58.01 4.39
CA ASN A 214 -3.29 -56.84 3.50
C ASN A 214 -4.60 -56.03 3.34
N ASN A 215 -5.52 -56.11 4.30
CA ASN A 215 -6.69 -55.23 4.37
C ASN A 215 -6.35 -53.95 5.12
N ILE A 216 -6.98 -52.84 4.73
CA ILE A 216 -6.78 -51.55 5.37
C ILE A 216 -7.66 -51.48 6.61
N VAL A 217 -7.03 -51.18 7.75
CA VAL A 217 -7.69 -50.91 9.02
C VAL A 217 -7.47 -49.44 9.40
N PHE A 218 -8.55 -48.69 9.51
CA PHE A 218 -8.50 -47.28 9.91
C PHE A 218 -8.42 -47.15 11.43
N LYS A 219 -7.60 -46.21 11.90
CA LYS A 219 -7.43 -45.92 13.33
C LYS A 219 -8.55 -45.07 13.92
N MET A 220 -9.42 -44.52 13.06
CA MET A 220 -10.58 -43.71 13.44
C MET A 220 -11.86 -44.25 12.79
N ASP A 221 -12.99 -44.01 13.45
CA ASP A 221 -14.33 -44.40 13.04
C ASP A 221 -15.29 -43.19 13.03
N LYS A 222 -16.52 -43.41 12.53
CA LYS A 222 -17.56 -42.37 12.43
C LYS A 222 -17.90 -41.70 13.76
N ASN A 223 -17.73 -42.39 14.89
CA ASN A 223 -18.13 -41.89 16.20
C ASN A 223 -17.00 -41.14 16.90
N ASN A 224 -15.73 -41.43 16.58
CA ASN A 224 -14.57 -40.83 17.25
C ASN A 224 -13.69 -39.94 16.37
N TYR A 225 -13.91 -39.87 15.04
CA TYR A 225 -13.01 -39.15 14.14
C TYR A 225 -12.78 -37.70 14.59
N LEU A 226 -13.82 -37.00 15.07
CA LEU A 226 -13.74 -35.62 15.59
C LEU A 226 -12.65 -35.41 16.67
N ASN A 227 -12.35 -36.46 17.46
CA ASN A 227 -11.36 -36.43 18.54
C ASN A 227 -10.02 -37.06 18.16
N TYR A 228 -9.92 -37.70 16.99
CA TYR A 228 -8.67 -38.29 16.53
C TYR A 228 -7.62 -37.20 16.31
N ARG A 229 -6.35 -37.50 16.58
CA ARG A 229 -5.23 -36.58 16.33
C ARG A 229 -4.11 -37.36 15.66
N SER A 230 -3.43 -36.68 14.73
CA SER A 230 -2.29 -37.26 14.02
C SER A 230 -1.12 -36.29 14.09
N ASP A 231 0.00 -36.75 14.61
CA ASP A 231 1.25 -35.98 14.67
C ASP A 231 1.73 -35.62 13.26
N GLN A 232 1.47 -36.49 12.28
CA GLN A 232 1.77 -36.24 10.87
C GLN A 232 1.04 -35.01 10.34
N VAL A 233 -0.26 -34.92 10.63
CA VAL A 233 -1.11 -33.83 10.17
C VAL A 233 -0.77 -32.55 10.92
N SER A 234 -0.43 -32.65 12.22
CA SER A 234 0.06 -31.52 13.00
C SER A 234 1.35 -30.93 12.43
N ALA A 235 2.32 -31.77 12.05
CA ALA A 235 3.56 -31.34 11.40
C ALA A 235 3.28 -30.65 10.05
N TYR A 236 2.45 -31.28 9.22
CA TYR A 236 1.99 -30.68 7.94
C TYR A 236 1.32 -29.31 8.13
N MET A 237 0.43 -29.19 9.11
CA MET A 237 -0.25 -27.93 9.40
C MET A 237 0.71 -26.86 9.94
N SER A 238 1.76 -27.25 10.67
CA SER A 238 2.84 -26.35 11.09
C SER A 238 3.63 -25.82 9.89
N ASP A 239 3.96 -26.68 8.93
CA ASP A 239 4.65 -26.26 7.70
C ASP A 239 3.79 -25.32 6.86
N ARG A 240 2.48 -25.59 6.78
CA ARG A 240 1.51 -24.69 6.15
C ARG A 240 1.42 -23.33 6.84
N GLN A 241 1.37 -23.33 8.17
CA GLN A 241 1.35 -22.10 8.95
C GLN A 241 2.62 -21.30 8.70
N THR A 242 3.77 -21.96 8.62
CA THR A 242 5.05 -21.30 8.32
C THR A 242 5.05 -20.61 6.94
N ALA A 243 4.43 -21.23 5.93
CA ALA A 243 4.26 -20.59 4.62
C ALA A 243 3.37 -19.34 4.71
N ASN A 244 2.25 -19.43 5.43
CA ASN A 244 1.36 -18.30 5.67
C ASN A 244 2.09 -17.16 6.41
N ASP A 245 2.88 -17.47 7.44
CA ASP A 245 3.66 -16.49 8.19
C ASP A 245 4.67 -15.74 7.30
N TYR A 246 5.24 -16.41 6.28
CA TYR A 246 6.08 -15.73 5.30
C TYR A 246 5.28 -14.81 4.38
N PHE A 247 4.10 -15.23 3.90
CA PHE A 247 3.23 -14.38 3.10
C PHE A 247 2.69 -13.19 3.90
N ASP A 248 2.42 -13.36 5.19
CA ASP A 248 2.00 -12.28 6.09
C ASP A 248 3.12 -11.26 6.29
N LYS A 249 4.37 -11.72 6.47
CA LYS A 249 5.55 -10.83 6.48
C LYS A 249 5.72 -10.10 5.16
N GLY A 250 5.50 -10.77 4.02
CA GLY A 250 5.48 -10.12 2.70
C GLY A 250 4.40 -9.03 2.60
N SER A 251 3.18 -9.34 3.06
CA SER A 251 2.06 -8.38 3.10
C SER A 251 2.35 -7.18 3.99
N LEU A 252 3.04 -7.40 5.11
CA LEU A 252 3.55 -6.32 5.96
C LEU A 252 4.57 -5.46 5.20
N MET A 253 5.53 -6.05 4.49
CA MET A 253 6.50 -5.28 3.68
C MET A 253 5.78 -4.40 2.63
N MET A 254 4.78 -4.95 1.93
CA MET A 254 3.96 -4.19 0.98
C MET A 254 3.22 -3.02 1.67
N THR A 255 2.71 -3.24 2.88
CA THR A 255 2.07 -2.18 3.68
C THR A 255 3.08 -1.07 4.00
N VAL A 256 4.30 -1.43 4.38
CA VAL A 256 5.37 -0.46 4.67
C VAL A 256 5.83 0.28 3.42
N VAL A 257 5.87 -0.37 2.24
CA VAL A 257 6.10 0.29 0.94
C VAL A 257 5.07 1.40 0.71
N ILE A 258 3.78 1.08 0.86
CA ILE A 258 2.70 2.07 0.69
C ILE A 258 2.88 3.25 1.65
N LEU A 259 3.24 2.98 2.91
CA LEU A 259 3.52 4.04 3.89
C LEU A 259 4.74 4.87 3.50
N ASN A 260 5.81 4.26 2.98
CA ASN A 260 6.99 4.96 2.49
C ASN A 260 6.65 5.95 1.37
N HIS A 261 5.78 5.55 0.43
CA HIS A 261 5.25 6.43 -0.62
C HIS A 261 4.48 7.63 -0.06
N ILE A 262 3.59 7.42 0.91
CA ILE A 262 2.78 8.49 1.51
C ILE A 262 3.67 9.48 2.26
N VAL A 263 4.59 8.97 3.09
CA VAL A 263 5.50 9.80 3.88
C VAL A 263 6.46 10.58 2.98
N SER A 264 7.00 9.94 1.93
CA SER A 264 7.84 10.64 0.96
C SER A 264 7.06 11.67 0.16
N ALA A 265 5.80 11.41 -0.24
CA ALA A 265 4.97 12.43 -0.90
C ALA A 265 4.83 13.69 -0.03
N ALA A 266 4.53 13.52 1.26
CA ALA A 266 4.42 14.64 2.20
C ALA A 266 5.78 15.37 2.40
N ASP A 267 6.88 14.63 2.59
CA ASP A 267 8.20 15.25 2.74
C ASP A 267 8.68 15.91 1.43
N GLY A 268 8.30 15.40 0.26
CA GLY A 268 8.54 16.02 -1.04
C GLY A 268 7.93 17.42 -1.14
N VAL A 269 6.67 17.58 -0.71
CA VAL A 269 6.01 18.91 -0.61
C VAL A 269 6.80 19.81 0.34
N TRP A 270 7.08 19.33 1.55
CA TRP A 270 7.76 20.12 2.58
C TRP A 270 9.19 20.52 2.16
N SER A 271 9.93 19.60 1.56
CA SER A 271 11.29 19.84 1.08
C SER A 271 11.31 20.93 0.01
N VAL A 272 10.30 20.98 -0.88
CA VAL A 272 10.15 22.09 -1.85
C VAL A 272 9.82 23.41 -1.15
N ILE A 273 8.88 23.44 -0.20
CA ILE A 273 8.56 24.67 0.57
C ILE A 273 9.82 25.20 1.26
N ARG A 274 10.60 24.32 1.90
CA ARG A 274 11.86 24.68 2.55
C ARG A 274 12.90 25.18 1.55
N TYR A 275 13.00 24.57 0.37
CA TYR A 275 13.88 25.02 -0.70
C TYR A 275 13.52 26.44 -1.16
N ASN A 276 12.24 26.70 -1.41
CA ASN A 276 11.74 28.01 -1.83
C ASN A 276 12.06 29.11 -0.81
N ASN A 277 11.85 28.83 0.48
CA ASN A 277 12.14 29.79 1.56
C ASN A 277 13.65 30.07 1.73
N ARG A 278 14.53 29.14 1.34
CA ARG A 278 16.00 29.35 1.37
C ARG A 278 16.50 30.23 0.23
N VAL A 279 15.77 30.30 -0.89
CA VAL A 279 16.16 31.09 -2.07
C VAL A 279 15.94 32.60 -1.86
N THR A 280 15.14 33.00 -0.86
CA THR A 280 14.77 34.41 -0.62
C THR A 280 15.80 35.23 0.17
N ILE A 281 16.91 34.65 0.64
CA ILE A 281 17.93 35.38 1.42
C ILE A 281 19.13 35.71 0.52
N LYS A 282 19.19 36.94 -0.01
CA LYS A 282 20.41 37.49 -0.63
C LYS A 282 21.06 38.50 0.33
N PRO A 283 22.16 38.13 1.03
CA PRO A 283 22.97 39.11 1.71
C PRO A 283 23.75 39.92 0.67
N ASP A 284 23.47 41.22 0.57
CA ASP A 284 24.27 42.15 -0.22
C ASP A 284 25.18 42.96 0.71
N VAL A 285 26.49 42.95 0.46
CA VAL A 285 27.46 43.73 1.23
C VAL A 285 27.95 44.86 0.33
N SER A 286 27.57 46.09 0.68
CA SER A 286 27.93 47.28 -0.08
C SER A 286 28.86 48.17 0.76
N PHE A 287 29.91 48.70 0.12
CA PHE A 287 30.84 49.63 0.75
C PHE A 287 30.50 51.04 0.29
N HIS A 288 30.06 51.89 1.22
CA HIS A 288 29.76 53.29 0.93
C HIS A 288 30.84 54.18 1.55
N SER A 289 31.45 55.05 0.73
CA SER A 289 32.33 56.10 1.23
C SER A 289 31.47 57.24 1.77
N ARG A 290 31.53 57.47 3.09
CA ARG A 290 30.89 58.64 3.70
C ARG A 290 31.96 59.62 4.16
N TYR A 291 31.80 60.88 3.80
CA TYR A 291 32.67 61.95 4.29
C TYR A 291 32.23 62.34 5.71
N SER A 292 33.11 62.12 6.69
CA SER A 292 32.82 62.47 8.09
C SER A 292 33.31 63.89 8.37
N PHE A 293 32.37 64.83 8.55
CA PHE A 293 32.69 66.23 8.87
C PHE A 293 33.50 66.38 10.17
N ASN A 294 33.29 65.49 11.15
CA ASN A 294 34.03 65.51 12.42
C ASN A 294 35.49 65.03 12.28
N LEU A 295 35.79 64.20 11.28
CA LEU A 295 37.13 63.63 11.06
C LEU A 295 37.86 64.24 9.84
N GLN A 296 37.20 65.15 9.11
CA GLN A 296 37.65 65.75 7.84
C GLN A 296 38.24 64.74 6.83
N LYS A 297 37.74 63.50 6.82
CA LYS A 297 38.21 62.43 5.92
C LYS A 297 37.07 61.53 5.46
N SER A 298 37.23 60.97 4.27
CA SER A 298 36.35 59.92 3.75
C SER A 298 36.61 58.62 4.51
N VAL A 299 35.58 58.08 5.16
CA VAL A 299 35.64 56.79 5.85
C VAL A 299 34.79 55.81 5.07
N ILE A 300 35.37 54.67 4.72
CA ILE A 300 34.65 53.56 4.08
C ILE A 300 33.89 52.82 5.18
N VAL A 301 32.57 52.78 5.07
CA VAL A 301 31.72 52.08 6.03
C VAL A 301 31.10 50.87 5.32
N PRO A 302 31.37 49.63 5.79
CA PRO A 302 30.66 48.46 5.28
C PRO A 302 29.20 48.51 5.71
N GLN A 303 28.28 48.25 4.80
CA GLN A 303 26.86 48.11 5.09
C GLN A 303 26.38 46.73 4.60
N LEU A 304 25.82 45.95 5.53
CA LEU A 304 25.16 44.68 5.23
C LEU A 304 23.68 44.96 4.97
N ASN A 305 23.24 44.78 3.73
CA ASN A 305 21.84 44.88 3.35
C ASN A 305 21.26 43.47 3.21
N VAL A 306 20.42 43.08 4.16
CA VAL A 306 19.62 41.85 4.06
C VAL A 306 18.28 42.25 3.46
N SER A 307 18.05 41.91 2.20
CA SER A 307 16.74 42.09 1.57
C SER A 307 15.90 40.83 1.76
N VAL A 308 14.72 41.00 2.36
CA VAL A 308 13.67 39.98 2.45
C VAL A 308 12.54 40.47 1.56
N ASN A 309 12.27 39.76 0.46
CA ASN A 309 11.09 40.02 -0.36
C ASN A 309 9.95 39.14 0.15
N PHE A 310 8.87 39.78 0.59
CA PHE A 310 7.62 39.16 1.00
C PHE A 310 6.74 38.87 -0.21
#